data_AF-A0AAV7KEP3-F1
#
_entry.id   AF-A0AAV7KEP3-F1
#
_cell.length_a   1.000
_cell.length_b   1.000
_cell.length_c   1.000
_cell.angle_alpha   90.00
_cell.angle_beta   90.00
_cell.angle_gamma   90.00
#
_symmetry.space_group_name_H-M   'P 1'
#
loop_
_entity.id
_entity.type
_entity.pdbx_description
1 polymer ?
#
loop_
_entity_poly.entity_id
_entity_poly.type
_entity_poly.pdbx_seq_one_letter_code
_entity_poly.pdbx_strand_id
1 'polypeptide(L)'
;MTSNITEAEIVSLDIKELNKKLKYKNVSKPEQQELKKLRRKIKMNKYRRDSRMRKTTELETLLELRALLLDELIGLEQEVVYLHNSKDHLIKHIHSSDEDDEYGEFVVVD
;
A
#
# COMPACT_ATOMS: atom_id res chain seq x y z
N MET A 1 25.68 -5.62 43.94
CA MET A 1 26.36 -5.68 42.62
C MET A 1 25.29 -5.91 41.58
N THR A 2 24.96 -4.92 40.76
CA THR A 2 24.05 -5.07 39.62
C THR A 2 24.74 -5.93 38.57
N SER A 3 24.11 -7.01 38.13
CA SER A 3 24.64 -7.85 37.07
C SER A 3 24.94 -7.01 35.83
N ASN A 4 26.19 -7.04 35.35
CA ASN A 4 26.64 -6.44 34.08
C ASN A 4 26.03 -7.20 32.89
N ILE A 5 24.70 -7.26 32.79
CA ILE A 5 23.97 -7.84 31.66
C ILE A 5 23.16 -6.70 31.05
N THR A 6 23.43 -6.38 29.79
CA THR A 6 22.76 -5.27 29.13
C THR A 6 21.39 -5.66 28.61
N GLU A 7 20.51 -4.68 28.42
CA GLU A 7 19.20 -4.90 27.80
C GLU A 7 19.30 -5.58 26.44
N ALA A 8 20.31 -5.22 25.64
CA ALA A 8 20.58 -5.81 24.34
C ALA A 8 20.86 -7.32 24.45
N GLU A 9 21.71 -7.73 25.40
CA GLU A 9 22.03 -9.15 25.65
C GLU A 9 20.80 -9.94 26.14
N ILE A 10 19.93 -9.33 26.94
CA ILE A 10 18.74 -9.99 27.49
C ILE A 10 17.71 -10.28 26.38
N VAL A 11 17.60 -9.38 25.40
CA VAL A 11 16.62 -9.46 24.34
C VAL A 11 17.09 -10.34 23.19
N SER A 12 18.40 -10.32 22.88
CA SER A 12 19.00 -11.07 21.76
C SER A 12 19.02 -12.58 22.00
N LEU A 13 19.16 -13.03 23.25
CA LEU A 13 19.25 -14.44 23.58
C LEU A 13 17.88 -15.13 23.59
N ASP A 14 17.89 -16.41 23.22
CA ASP A 14 16.76 -17.29 23.47
C ASP A 14 16.57 -17.49 25.00
N ILE A 15 15.43 -18.05 25.42
CA ILE A 15 15.17 -18.21 26.86
C ILE A 15 16.08 -19.25 27.53
N LYS A 16 16.56 -20.26 26.80
CA LYS A 16 17.44 -21.32 27.30
C LYS A 16 18.87 -20.79 27.51
N GLU A 17 19.40 -20.08 26.53
CA GLU A 17 20.69 -19.39 26.54
C GLU A 17 20.72 -18.29 27.60
N LEU A 18 19.65 -17.49 27.70
CA LEU A 18 19.54 -16.49 28.77
C LEU A 18 19.61 -17.17 30.15
N ASN A 19 18.87 -18.26 30.35
CA ASN A 19 18.93 -19.00 31.62
C ASN A 19 20.32 -19.59 31.89
N LYS A 20 21.01 -20.13 30.87
CA LYS A 20 22.39 -20.64 31.01
C LYS A 20 23.35 -19.51 31.41
N LYS A 21 23.27 -18.36 30.74
CA LYS A 21 24.13 -17.19 31.00
C LYS A 21 23.89 -16.61 32.40
N LEU A 22 22.64 -16.53 32.83
CA LEU A 22 22.28 -16.09 34.18
C LEU A 22 22.83 -17.02 35.27
N LYS A 23 22.80 -18.34 35.04
CA LYS A 23 23.42 -19.33 35.94
C LYS A 23 24.95 -19.19 35.96
N TYR A 24 25.57 -19.08 34.78
CA TYR A 24 27.03 -18.94 34.66
C TYR A 24 27.56 -17.68 35.36
N LYS A 25 26.82 -16.57 35.26
CA LYS A 25 27.15 -15.31 35.95
C LYS A 25 26.76 -15.30 37.44
N ASN A 26 26.32 -16.42 38.01
CA ASN A 26 25.86 -16.55 39.41
C ASN A 26 24.82 -15.49 39.82
N VAL A 27 23.93 -15.11 38.90
CA VAL A 27 22.89 -14.10 39.16
C VAL A 27 21.87 -14.67 40.13
N SER A 28 21.50 -13.90 41.16
CA SER A 28 20.56 -14.34 42.19
C SER A 28 19.16 -14.62 41.60
N LYS A 29 18.40 -15.57 42.18
CA LYS A 29 17.04 -15.87 41.69
C LYS A 29 16.12 -14.65 41.61
N PRO A 30 16.08 -13.73 42.60
CA PRO A 30 15.28 -12.51 42.51
C PRO A 30 15.70 -11.62 41.34
N GLU A 31 17.01 -11.44 41.14
CA GLU A 31 17.54 -10.63 40.04
C GLU A 31 17.25 -11.28 38.67
N GLN A 32 17.31 -12.61 38.55
CA GLN A 32 16.88 -13.31 37.34
C GLN A 32 15.41 -13.06 36.99
N GLN A 33 14.53 -12.95 38.00
CA GLN A 33 13.12 -12.62 37.77
C GLN A 33 12.96 -11.19 37.25
N GLU A 34 13.67 -10.22 37.83
CA GLU A 34 13.65 -8.83 37.36
C GLU A 34 14.18 -8.70 35.93
N LEU A 35 15.28 -9.38 35.59
CA LEU A 35 15.81 -9.39 34.22
C LEU A 35 14.83 -10.02 33.22
N LYS A 36 14.07 -11.04 33.63
CA LYS A 36 13.01 -11.65 32.80
C LYS A 36 11.81 -10.72 32.61
N LYS A 37 11.40 -9.99 33.65
CA LYS A 37 10.36 -8.95 33.56
C LYS A 37 10.80 -7.83 32.61
N LEU A 38 12.05 -7.38 32.74
CA LEU A 38 12.65 -6.39 31.85
C LEU A 38 12.65 -6.87 30.39
N ARG A 39 13.09 -8.11 30.14
CA ARG A 39 13.02 -8.75 28.81
C ARG A 39 11.61 -8.69 28.22
N ARG A 40 10.61 -9.07 29.01
CA ARG A 40 9.21 -9.09 28.58
C ARG A 40 8.74 -7.67 28.23
N LYS A 41 9.09 -6.67 29.05
CA LYS A 41 8.77 -5.26 28.81
C LYS A 41 9.37 -4.78 27.49
N ILE A 42 10.65 -5.07 27.23
CA ILE A 42 11.32 -4.64 26.00
C ILE A 42 10.71 -5.33 24.77
N LYS A 43 10.48 -6.64 24.82
CA LYS A 43 9.82 -7.37 23.72
C LYS A 43 8.41 -6.83 23.46
N MET A 44 7.63 -6.59 24.51
CA MET A 44 6.29 -6.00 24.38
C MET A 44 6.34 -4.60 23.75
N ASN A 45 7.32 -3.77 24.11
CA ASN A 45 7.52 -2.48 23.47
C ASN A 45 7.87 -2.61 21.99
N LYS A 46 8.69 -3.60 21.62
CA LYS A 46 8.97 -3.92 20.21
C LYS A 46 7.69 -4.35 19.49
N TYR A 47 6.94 -5.30 20.02
CA TYR A 47 5.68 -5.76 19.40
C TYR A 47 4.68 -4.62 19.19
N ARG A 48 4.56 -3.69 20.15
CA ARG A 48 3.70 -2.51 19.99
C ARG A 48 4.17 -1.60 18.86
N ARG A 49 5.49 -1.36 18.75
CA ARG A 49 6.06 -0.58 17.64
C ARG A 49 5.85 -1.28 16.30
N ASP A 50 6.20 -2.55 16.20
CA ASP A 50 6.04 -3.34 14.98
C ASP A 50 4.57 -3.43 14.56
N SER A 51 3.63 -3.50 15.51
CA SER A 51 2.19 -3.48 15.24
C SER A 51 1.73 -2.15 14.65
N ARG A 52 2.16 -1.03 15.24
CA ARG A 52 1.88 0.31 14.67
C ARG A 52 2.49 0.45 13.28
N MET A 53 3.74 0.03 13.11
CA MET A 53 4.45 0.10 11.84
C MET A 53 3.73 -0.70 10.75
N ARG A 54 3.31 -1.95 11.02
CA ARG A 54 2.51 -2.74 10.06
C ARG A 54 1.24 -2.01 9.64
N LYS A 55 0.51 -1.42 10.59
CA LYS A 55 -0.70 -0.65 10.29
C LYS A 55 -0.40 0.59 9.45
N THR A 56 0.70 1.29 9.72
CA THR A 56 1.15 2.44 8.94
C THR A 56 1.52 2.01 7.52
N THR A 57 2.32 0.96 7.36
CA THR A 57 2.71 0.44 6.04
C THR A 57 1.49 -0.03 5.24
N GLU A 58 0.55 -0.73 5.88
CA GLU A 58 -0.70 -1.14 5.22
C GLU A 58 -1.50 0.08 4.74
N LEU A 59 -1.62 1.13 5.57
CA LEU A 59 -2.26 2.37 5.18
C LEU A 59 -1.55 3.05 3.99
N GLU A 60 -0.23 3.14 4.02
CA GLU A 60 0.57 3.71 2.92
C GLU A 60 0.33 2.94 1.61
N THR A 61 0.38 1.60 1.64
CA THR A 61 0.11 0.78 0.45
C THR A 61 -1.31 0.96 -0.09
N LEU A 62 -2.31 1.12 0.78
CA LEU A 62 -3.69 1.37 0.36
C LEU A 62 -3.86 2.77 -0.25
N LEU A 63 -3.15 3.77 0.27
CA LEU A 63 -3.16 5.12 -0.29
C LEU A 63 -2.47 5.19 -1.65
N GLU A 64 -1.35 4.49 -1.83
CA GLU A 64 -0.67 4.34 -3.12
C GLU A 64 -1.57 3.66 -4.14
N LEU A 65 -2.20 2.53 -3.76
CA LEU A 65 -3.13 1.83 -4.64
C LEU A 65 -4.34 2.69 -5.01
N ARG A 66 -4.89 3.44 -4.03
CA ARG A 66 -5.98 4.39 -4.30
C ARG A 66 -5.57 5.47 -5.28
N ALA A 67 -4.35 6.00 -5.18
CA ALA A 67 -3.86 7.02 -6.11
C ALA A 67 -3.76 6.46 -7.54
N LEU A 68 -3.17 5.26 -7.69
CA LEU A 68 -3.08 4.59 -9.00
C LEU A 68 -4.45 4.34 -9.64
N LEU A 69 -5.41 3.85 -8.86
CA LEU A 69 -6.77 3.60 -9.35
C LEU A 69 -7.51 4.88 -9.74
N LEU A 70 -7.26 6.00 -9.04
CA LEU A 70 -7.84 7.29 -9.41
C LEU A 70 -7.25 7.81 -10.72
N ASP A 71 -5.93 7.69 -10.91
CA ASP A 71 -5.28 8.09 -12.15
C ASP A 71 -5.77 7.25 -13.34
N GLU A 72 -5.93 5.93 -13.15
CA GLU A 72 -6.50 5.02 -14.17
C GLU A 72 -7.95 5.40 -14.51
N LEU A 73 -8.77 5.69 -13.50
CA LEU A 73 -10.16 6.09 -13.70
C LEU A 73 -10.27 7.41 -14.47
N ILE A 74 -9.44 8.41 -14.14
CA ILE A 74 -9.37 9.67 -14.89
C ILE A 74 -8.99 9.42 -16.35
N GLY A 75 -8.02 8.54 -16.60
CA GLY A 75 -7.62 8.16 -17.96
C GLY A 75 -8.77 7.53 -18.76
N LEU A 76 -9.49 6.59 -18.15
CA LEU A 76 -10.65 5.94 -18.78
C LEU A 76 -11.79 6.92 -19.04
N GLU A 77 -12.07 7.85 -18.12
CA GLU A 77 -13.09 8.90 -18.32
C GLU A 77 -12.74 9.80 -19.51
N GLN A 78 -11.46 10.18 -19.66
CA GLN A 78 -10.99 10.96 -20.82
C GLN A 78 -11.12 10.19 -22.14
N GLU A 79 -10.80 8.89 -22.13
CA GLU A 79 -10.95 8.02 -23.31
C GLU A 79 -12.42 7.90 -23.72
N VAL A 80 -13.33 7.70 -22.77
CA VAL A 80 -14.78 7.67 -23.04
C VAL A 80 -15.26 8.97 -23.68
N VAL A 81 -14.82 10.13 -23.18
CA VAL A 81 -15.16 11.44 -23.76
C VAL A 81 -14.62 11.53 -25.20
N TYR A 82 -13.37 11.15 -25.43
CA TYR A 82 -12.77 11.14 -26.77
C TYR A 82 -13.57 10.25 -27.75
N LEU A 83 -13.91 9.03 -27.34
CA LEU A 83 -14.67 8.10 -28.16
C LEU A 83 -16.07 8.62 -28.48
N HIS A 84 -16.77 9.22 -27.51
CA HIS A 84 -18.06 9.86 -27.76
C HIS A 84 -17.94 11.02 -28.76
N ASN A 85 -16.95 11.90 -28.60
CA ASN A 85 -16.72 12.99 -29.55
C ASN A 85 -16.39 12.49 -30.95
N SER A 86 -15.55 11.45 -31.06
CA SER A 86 -15.21 10.82 -32.34
C SER A 86 -16.43 10.19 -33.00
N LYS A 87 -17.28 9.50 -32.22
CA LYS A 87 -18.54 8.92 -32.69
C LYS A 87 -19.47 10.01 -33.23
N ASP A 88 -19.65 11.09 -32.49
CA ASP A 88 -20.53 12.20 -32.88
C ASP A 88 -20.01 12.92 -34.14
N HIS A 89 -18.69 13.05 -34.29
CA HIS A 89 -18.08 13.60 -35.50
C HIS A 89 -18.33 12.72 -36.73
N LEU A 90 -18.16 11.40 -36.60
CA LEU A 90 -18.45 10.44 -37.67
C LEU A 90 -19.94 10.46 -38.06
N ILE A 91 -20.84 10.52 -37.08
CA ILE A 91 -22.29 10.63 -37.34
C ILE A 91 -22.59 11.88 -38.16
N LYS A 92 -22.04 13.04 -37.79
CA LYS A 92 -22.21 14.29 -38.56
C LYS A 92 -21.70 14.16 -39.99
N HIS A 93 -20.54 13.53 -40.18
CA HIS A 93 -19.95 13.39 -41.50
C HIS A 93 -20.77 12.46 -42.42
N ILE A 94 -21.35 11.39 -41.87
CA ILE A 94 -22.28 10.51 -42.60
C ILE A 94 -23.51 11.32 -43.03
N HIS A 95 -24.16 12.04 -42.11
CA HIS A 95 -25.37 12.82 -42.43
C HIS A 95 -25.11 13.93 -43.46
N SER A 96 -23.93 14.58 -43.43
CA SER A 96 -23.60 15.60 -44.45
C SER A 96 -23.30 15.00 -45.82
N SER A 97 -22.87 13.73 -45.88
CA SER A 97 -22.56 13.07 -47.16
C SER A 97 -23.81 12.55 -47.86
N ASP A 98 -24.88 12.28 -47.11
CA ASP A 98 -26.18 11.85 -47.65
C ASP A 98 -26.99 13.02 -48.26
N GLU A 99 -26.69 14.29 -47.92
CA GLU A 99 -27.40 15.49 -48.44
C GLU A 99 -26.83 16.01 -49.77
N ASP A 100 -25.62 15.60 -50.17
CA ASP A 100 -24.96 16.08 -51.40
C ASP A 100 -25.32 15.26 -52.67
N ASP A 101 -26.05 14.14 -52.54
CA ASP A 101 -26.42 13.26 -53.65
C ASP A 101 -27.80 13.59 -54.31
N GLU A 102 -28.53 14.62 -53.84
CA GLU A 102 -29.90 14.94 -54.29
C GLU A 102 -30.03 16.18 -55.22
N TYR A 103 -28.99 16.54 -55.98
CA TYR A 103 -29.12 17.57 -57.03
C TYR A 103 -28.51 17.13 -58.37
N GLY A 104 -29.26 16.27 -59.07
CA GLY A 104 -29.11 16.00 -60.50
C GLY A 104 -30.39 16.38 -61.25
N GLU A 105 -30.67 17.68 -61.35
CA GLU A 105 -31.76 18.21 -62.18
C GLU A 105 -31.48 17.92 -63.67
N PHE A 106 -32.08 16.85 -64.20
CA PHE A 106 -32.11 16.60 -65.64
C PHE A 106 -33.14 17.53 -66.28
N VAL A 107 -32.67 18.66 -66.81
CA VAL A 107 -33.45 19.48 -67.73
C VAL A 107 -33.52 18.74 -69.07
N VAL A 108 -34.67 18.14 -69.35
CA VAL A 108 -35.01 17.65 -70.70
C VAL A 108 -35.37 18.88 -71.54
N VAL A 109 -34.56 19.15 -72.57
CA VAL A 109 -34.82 20.20 -73.56
C VAL A 109 -35.51 19.54 -74.76
N ASP A 110 -36.76 19.90 -75.01
CA ASP A 110 -37.47 19.64 -76.28
C ASP A 110 -37.29 20.83 -77.25
#